data_AF-A0AAT9FRL8-F1
#
_entry.id   AF-A0AAT9FRL8-F1
#
_cell.length_a   1.000
_cell.length_b   1.000
_cell.length_c   1.000
_cell.angle_alpha   90.00
_cell.angle_beta   90.00
_cell.angle_gamma   90.00
#
_symmetry.space_group_name_H-M   'P 1'
#
loop_
_entity.id
_entity.type
_entity.pdbx_description
1 polymer ?
#
loop_
_entity_poly.entity_id
_entity_poly.type
_entity_poly.pdbx_seq_one_letter_code
_entity_poly.pdbx_strand_id
1 'polypeptide(L)'
;MALPLKRSEVICWYDLQYRWAKRSTDRFTEVRIELNEFPDGQMIIAQCPRIFRPDMVETIIEDGRAMGWKPEEAGEPLTVRLTKRGLSKMD
;
A
#
# COMPACT_ATOMS: atom_id res chain seq x y z
N MET A 1 -2.80 12.63 -2.81
CA MET A 1 -1.65 13.28 -2.14
C MET A 1 -0.48 12.31 -2.26
N ALA A 2 0.55 12.64 -3.04
CA ALA A 2 1.71 11.77 -3.26
C ALA A 2 2.48 11.50 -1.94
N LEU A 3 3.15 10.35 -1.83
CA LEU A 3 3.92 10.02 -0.63
C LEU A 3 5.13 10.95 -0.48
N PRO A 4 5.42 11.42 0.74
CA PRO A 4 6.61 12.21 0.98
C PRO A 4 7.86 11.36 0.73
N LEU A 5 8.83 11.91 -0.03
CA LEU A 5 10.10 11.21 -0.31
C LEU A 5 10.83 10.81 0.98
N LYS A 6 10.82 11.70 1.98
CA LYS A 6 11.46 11.45 3.28
C LYS A 6 10.65 10.44 4.09
N ARG A 7 11.31 9.39 4.57
CA ARG A 7 10.71 8.25 5.31
C ARG A 7 9.80 7.35 4.45
N SER A 8 9.91 7.45 3.13
CA SER A 8 9.45 6.42 2.22
C SER A 8 10.56 5.41 1.95
N GLU A 9 10.16 4.18 1.67
CA GLU A 9 11.01 3.08 1.22
C GLU A 9 10.55 2.67 -0.19
N VAL A 10 11.43 2.00 -0.93
CA VAL A 10 11.15 1.51 -2.29
C VAL A 10 11.30 0.00 -2.31
N ILE A 11 10.37 -0.69 -2.95
CA ILE A 11 10.43 -2.13 -3.22
C ILE A 11 10.26 -2.37 -4.72
N CYS A 12 11.02 -3.32 -5.26
CA CYS A 12 10.83 -3.81 -6.62
C CYS A 12 10.01 -5.10 -6.56
N TRP A 13 8.91 -5.17 -7.30
CA TRP A 13 8.03 -6.32 -7.33
C TRP A 13 7.51 -6.55 -8.76
N TYR A 14 7.79 -7.72 -9.33
CA TYR A 14 7.52 -8.04 -10.75
C TYR A 14 7.93 -6.92 -11.72
N ASP A 15 9.19 -6.49 -11.63
CA ASP A 15 9.80 -5.44 -12.47
C ASP A 15 9.22 -4.02 -12.33
N LEU A 16 8.28 -3.81 -11.40
CA LEU A 16 7.73 -2.50 -11.08
C LEU A 16 8.28 -1.98 -9.76
N GLN A 17 8.59 -0.69 -9.69
CA GLN A 17 9.04 -0.07 -8.46
C GLN A 17 7.87 0.56 -7.71
N TYR A 18 7.64 0.13 -6.49
CA TYR A 18 6.64 0.71 -5.61
C TYR A 18 7.32 1.54 -4.53
N ARG A 19 6.74 2.70 -4.21
CA ARG A 19 7.11 3.48 -3.04
C ARG A 19 6.08 3.29 -1.96
N TRP A 20 6.56 3.11 -0.74
CA TRP A 20 5.67 2.94 0.40
C TRP A 20 6.16 3.71 1.62
N ALA A 21 5.22 4.06 2.49
CA ALA A 21 5.52 4.66 3.78
C ALA A 21 4.56 4.09 4.83
N LYS A 22 5.07 3.93 6.06
CA LYS A 22 4.28 3.48 7.19
C LYS A 22 4.12 4.56 8.25
N ARG A 23 2.96 4.57 8.89
CA ARG A 23 2.64 5.40 10.05
C ARG A 23 1.98 4.54 11.12
N SER A 24 2.64 4.39 12.26
CA SER A 24 2.04 3.72 13.40
C SER A 24 1.02 4.63 14.10
N THR A 25 -0.14 4.05 14.44
CA THR A 25 -1.18 4.66 15.28
C THR A 25 -1.21 3.95 16.63
N ASP A 26 -2.15 4.35 17.50
CA ASP A 26 -2.46 3.66 18.75
C ASP A 26 -3.00 2.24 18.52
N ARG A 27 -3.73 2.01 17.42
CA ARG A 27 -4.46 0.76 17.16
C ARG A 27 -3.84 -0.13 16.08
N PHE A 28 -3.25 0.45 15.05
CA PHE A 28 -2.74 -0.27 13.87
C PHE A 28 -1.56 0.46 13.22
N THR A 29 -0.91 -0.19 12.25
CA THR A 29 0.05 0.48 11.38
C THR A 29 -0.60 0.78 10.04
N GLU A 30 -0.70 2.04 9.67
CA GLU A 30 -1.12 2.43 8.32
C GLU A 30 0.07 2.31 7.37
N VAL A 31 -0.15 1.69 6.22
CA VAL A 31 0.84 1.57 5.14
C VAL A 31 0.21 2.15 3.90
N ARG A 32 0.92 3.06 3.24
CA ARG A 32 0.49 3.66 1.98
C ARG A 32 1.47 3.27 0.90
N ILE A 33 0.96 2.90 -0.27
CA ILE A 33 1.77 2.43 -1.39
C ILE A 33 1.30 3.10 -2.68
N GLU A 34 2.26 3.55 -3.47
CA GLU A 34 2.08 4.09 -4.82
C GLU A 34 3.10 3.45 -5.79
N LEU A 35 2.81 3.49 -7.08
CA LEU A 35 3.74 3.04 -8.13
C LEU A 35 4.66 4.20 -8.51
N ASN A 36 5.98 3.99 -8.49
CA ASN A 36 6.96 5.05 -8.73
C ASN A 36 6.88 5.63 -10.13
N GLU A 37 6.62 4.80 -11.14
CA GLU A 37 6.51 5.24 -12.53
C GLU A 37 5.24 6.09 -12.77
N PHE A 38 4.26 5.99 -11.87
CA PHE A 38 2.96 6.69 -11.94
C PHE A 38 2.66 7.40 -10.61
N PRO A 39 3.40 8.46 -10.25
CA PRO A 39 3.27 9.14 -8.96
C PRO A 39 1.90 9.82 -8.74
N ASP A 40 1.13 10.06 -9.81
CA ASP A 40 -0.25 10.57 -9.77
C ASP A 40 -1.32 9.46 -9.93
N GLY A 41 -0.89 8.20 -9.94
CA GLY A 41 -1.77 7.04 -10.03
C GLY A 41 -2.47 6.71 -8.71
N GLN A 42 -3.30 5.68 -8.73
CA GLN A 42 -4.11 5.30 -7.58
C GLN A 42 -3.22 4.79 -6.44
N MET A 43 -3.39 5.37 -5.25
CA MET A 43 -2.75 4.90 -4.03
C MET A 43 -3.55 3.74 -3.39
N ILE A 44 -2.88 2.82 -2.72
CA ILE A 44 -3.52 1.90 -1.77
C ILE A 44 -3.13 2.26 -0.34
N ILE A 45 -4.10 2.26 0.58
CA ILE A 45 -3.92 2.57 2.00
C ILE A 45 -4.37 1.36 2.81
N ALA A 46 -3.42 0.66 3.41
CA ALA A 46 -3.65 -0.56 4.17
C ALA A 46 -3.52 -0.33 5.68
N GLN A 47 -4.58 -0.71 6.42
CA GLN A 47 -4.51 -0.88 7.86
C GLN A 47 -3.91 -2.26 8.18
N CYS A 48 -2.70 -2.28 8.71
CA CYS A 48 -1.93 -3.48 9.03
C CYS A 48 -1.89 -3.74 10.54
N PRO A 49 -1.58 -4.97 10.98
CA PRO A 49 -1.27 -5.26 12.36
C PRO A 49 -0.19 -4.31 12.92
N ARG A 50 -0.25 -4.05 14.24
CA ARG A 50 0.70 -3.14 14.90
C ARG A 50 2.16 -3.56 14.69
N ILE A 51 2.43 -4.87 14.78
CA ILE A 51 3.71 -5.45 14.37
C ILE A 51 3.69 -5.58 12.85
N PHE A 52 4.27 -4.58 12.20
CA PHE A 52 4.43 -4.54 10.76
C PHE A 52 5.77 -5.16 10.35
N ARG A 53 5.76 -5.96 9.28
CA ARG A 53 6.95 -6.52 8.65
C ARG A 53 7.00 -6.11 7.18
N PRO A 54 8.18 -5.89 6.58
CA PRO A 54 8.30 -5.45 5.19
C PRO A 54 7.65 -6.37 4.15
N ASP A 55 7.62 -7.69 4.38
CA ASP A 55 6.97 -8.68 3.50
C ASP A 55 5.45 -8.43 3.35
N MET A 56 4.83 -7.75 4.31
CA MET A 56 3.42 -7.37 4.21
C MET A 56 3.16 -6.39 3.06
N VAL A 57 4.16 -5.62 2.62
CA VAL A 57 4.03 -4.71 1.46
C VAL A 57 3.78 -5.51 0.19
N GLU A 58 4.52 -6.60 -0.01
CA GLU A 58 4.35 -7.50 -1.15
C GLU A 58 2.94 -8.09 -1.18
N THR A 59 2.45 -8.58 -0.02
CA THR A 59 1.07 -9.07 0.12
C THR A 59 0.04 -8.00 -0.21
N ILE A 60 0.22 -6.76 0.25
CA ILE A 60 -0.72 -5.66 -0.06
C ILE A 60 -0.72 -5.36 -1.55
N ILE A 61 0.44 -5.41 -2.22
CA ILE A 61 0.54 -5.20 -3.66
C ILE A 61 -0.20 -6.31 -4.41
N GLU A 62 0.10 -7.58 -4.11
CA GLU A 62 -0.49 -8.73 -4.80
C GLU A 62 -2.01 -8.81 -4.59
N ASP A 63 -2.46 -8.81 -3.33
CA ASP A 63 -3.89 -8.88 -3.01
C ASP A 63 -4.62 -7.61 -3.50
N GLY A 64 -3.99 -6.45 -3.37
CA GLY A 64 -4.55 -5.17 -3.82
C GLY A 64 -4.85 -5.20 -5.32
N ARG A 65 -3.88 -5.66 -6.13
CA ARG A 65 -4.05 -5.84 -7.58
C ARG A 65 -5.21 -6.80 -7.88
N ALA A 66 -5.28 -7.94 -7.19
CA ALA A 66 -6.37 -8.90 -7.35
C ALA A 66 -7.76 -8.31 -6.96
N MET A 67 -7.78 -7.34 -6.05
CA MET A 67 -8.99 -6.64 -5.60
C MET A 67 -9.37 -5.43 -6.49
N GLY A 68 -8.62 -5.18 -7.55
CA GLY A 68 -8.86 -4.09 -8.50
C GLY A 68 -8.17 -2.78 -8.14
N TRP A 69 -7.10 -2.80 -7.34
CA TRP A 69 -6.19 -1.65 -7.23
C TRP A 69 -5.49 -1.44 -8.57
N LYS A 70 -5.57 -0.22 -9.10
CA LYS A 70 -5.03 0.15 -10.40
C LYS A 70 -4.06 1.33 -10.26
N PRO A 71 -2.82 1.11 -9.78
CA PRO A 71 -1.88 2.18 -9.52
C PRO A 71 -1.39 2.93 -10.76
N GLU A 72 -1.66 2.45 -11.97
CA GLU A 72 -1.39 3.16 -13.22
C GLU A 72 -2.48 4.19 -13.58
N GLU A 73 -3.67 4.08 -12.99
CA GLU A 73 -4.81 4.96 -13.26
C GLU A 73 -4.95 5.99 -12.14
N ALA A 74 -5.21 7.26 -12.47
CA ALA A 74 -5.57 8.24 -11.45
C ALA A 74 -6.92 7.86 -10.82
N GLY A 75 -7.04 8.01 -9.50
CA GLY A 75 -8.28 7.70 -8.80
C GLY A 75 -8.19 7.88 -7.29
N GLU A 76 -9.33 7.75 -6.63
CA GLU A 76 -9.40 7.78 -5.17
C GLU A 76 -8.61 6.62 -4.57
N PRO A 77 -7.93 6.81 -3.42
CA PRO A 77 -7.17 5.75 -2.79
C PRO A 77 -8.03 4.53 -2.46
N LEU A 78 -7.53 3.33 -2.79
CA LEU A 78 -8.15 2.10 -2.34
C LEU A 78 -7.80 1.86 -0.86
N THR A 79 -8.79 1.89 0.02
CA THR A 79 -8.57 1.63 1.45
C THR A 79 -8.89 0.18 1.80
N VAL A 80 -7.96 -0.47 2.48
CA VAL A 80 -8.00 -1.90 2.80
C VAL A 80 -7.52 -2.18 4.22
N ARG A 81 -7.84 -3.38 4.72
CA ARG A 81 -7.32 -3.91 5.98
C ARG A 81 -6.63 -5.24 5.74
N LEU A 82 -5.39 -5.36 6.21
CA LEU A 82 -4.66 -6.62 6.21
C LEU A 82 -4.94 -7.36 7.51
N THR A 83 -5.53 -8.54 7.40
CA THR A 83 -5.82 -9.42 8.54
C THR A 83 -5.04 -10.73 8.41
N LYS A 84 -5.14 -11.61 9.41
CA LYS A 84 -4.61 -12.98 9.30
C LYS A 84 -5.23 -13.79 8.15
N ARG A 85 -6.38 -13.36 7.61
CA ARG A 85 -7.10 -14.04 6.52
C ARG A 85 -6.80 -13.46 5.14
N GLY A 86 -5.89 -12.48 5.06
CA GLY A 86 -5.61 -11.73 3.83
C GLY A 86 -6.17 -10.31 3.85
N LEU A 87 -6.07 -9.65 2.70
CA LEU A 87 -6.52 -8.28 2.48
C LEU A 87 -8.05 -8.21 2.26
N SER A 88 -8.70 -7.21 2.86
CA SER A 88 -10.13 -6.95 2.69
C SER A 88 -10.39 -5.47 2.42
N LYS A 89 -11.36 -5.15 1.54
CA LYS A 89 -11.79 -3.75 1.33
C LYS A 89 -12.38 -3.20 2.62
N MET A 90 -12.19 -1.91 2.83
CA MET A 90 -12.91 -1.16 3.85
C MET A 90 -14.03 -0.39 3.16
N ASP A 91 -15.25 -0.53 3.69
CA ASP A 91 -16.42 0.27 3.28
C ASP A 91 -16.29 1.72 3.75
#